data_AF-A0A928XP26-F1
#
_entry.id   AF-A0A928XP26-F1
#
_cell.length_a   1.000
_cell.length_b   1.000
_cell.length_c   1.000
_cell.angle_alpha   90.00
_cell.angle_beta   90.00
_cell.angle_gamma   90.00
#
_symmetry.space_group_name_H-M   'P 1'
#
loop_
_entity.id
_entity.type
_entity.pdbx_description
1 polymer ?
#
loop_
_entity_poly.entity_id
_entity_poly.type
_entity_poly.pdbx_seq_one_letter_code
_entity_poly.pdbx_strand_id
1 'polypeptide(L)'
;MRSLVPLTCAVLLLGGCEPQPRTGPFKEPPPAPTSEDSIHVGPLSGKIDGKEFIGKSARYYVDHRPGYEKIDVKIYGVGSKTPCGDLDEPKPPSVWLRRVGAAKVTAEKTTTTVAEGGKWEVHYQIQDSGYWIGNGDANALVVTEEVGPDLKLSGVLSACFRDTTGSCVAGEFAASFCRVSFDEPVRGTEAMERPKQVMPFAAPSASAAPAPSAGAAPAPSASAASAKEPRP
;
A
#
# COMPACT_ATOMS: atom_id res chain seq x y z
N MET A 1 -80.00 23.47 -17.06
CA MET A 1 -78.88 22.73 -16.42
C MET A 1 -78.22 21.85 -17.47
N ARG A 2 -76.88 21.74 -17.40
CA ARG A 2 -75.93 20.99 -18.25
C ARG A 2 -75.19 21.84 -19.30
N SER A 3 -74.10 22.43 -18.81
CA SER A 3 -72.95 22.94 -19.54
C SER A 3 -72.27 21.84 -20.35
N LEU A 4 -71.91 22.15 -21.60
CA LEU A 4 -70.94 21.40 -22.39
C LEU A 4 -69.63 22.20 -22.40
N VAL A 5 -68.61 21.63 -21.76
CA VAL A 5 -67.24 22.17 -21.69
C VAL A 5 -66.52 21.84 -22.99
N PRO A 6 -65.95 22.81 -23.73
CA PRO A 6 -65.08 22.51 -24.86
C PRO A 6 -63.69 22.10 -24.35
N LEU A 7 -63.24 20.94 -24.81
CA LEU A 7 -61.91 20.38 -24.57
C LEU A 7 -60.93 21.04 -25.53
N THR A 8 -60.16 22.02 -25.05
CA THR A 8 -59.11 22.70 -25.82
C THR A 8 -57.85 21.83 -25.87
N CYS A 9 -57.57 21.20 -27.00
CA CYS A 9 -56.28 20.55 -27.26
C CYS A 9 -55.19 21.62 -27.46
N ALA A 10 -54.36 21.84 -26.44
CA ALA A 10 -53.14 22.62 -26.54
C ALA A 10 -52.08 21.83 -27.33
N VAL A 11 -51.76 22.30 -28.53
CA VAL A 11 -50.61 21.82 -29.33
C VAL A 11 -49.35 22.47 -28.73
N LEU A 12 -48.60 21.70 -27.94
CA LEU A 12 -47.26 22.08 -27.48
C LEU A 12 -46.28 21.95 -28.65
N LEU A 13 -45.81 23.09 -29.13
CA LEU A 13 -44.69 23.22 -30.06
C LEU A 13 -43.44 22.60 -29.44
N LEU A 14 -43.06 21.42 -29.93
CA LEU A 14 -41.78 20.78 -29.65
C LEU A 14 -40.67 21.66 -30.24
N GLY A 15 -40.06 22.50 -29.40
CA GLY A 15 -38.79 23.14 -29.71
C GLY A 15 -37.76 22.05 -29.99
N GLY A 16 -37.22 22.04 -31.21
CA GLY A 16 -36.16 21.13 -31.60
C GLY A 16 -34.95 21.33 -30.69
N CYS A 17 -34.57 20.28 -29.96
CA CYS A 17 -33.25 20.19 -29.38
C CYS A 17 -32.24 20.18 -30.53
N GLU A 18 -31.61 21.31 -30.78
CA GLU A 18 -30.43 21.37 -31.62
C GLU A 18 -29.36 20.49 -30.93
N PRO A 19 -28.91 19.39 -31.58
CA PRO A 19 -27.90 18.55 -30.97
C PRO A 19 -26.62 19.37 -30.85
N GLN A 20 -26.29 19.77 -29.62
CA GLN A 20 -24.97 20.34 -29.33
C GLN A 20 -23.92 19.43 -29.95
N PRO A 21 -22.92 19.98 -30.67
CA PRO A 21 -21.82 19.19 -31.16
C PRO A 21 -21.20 18.49 -29.95
N ARG A 22 -21.36 17.17 -29.87
CA ARG A 22 -20.68 16.34 -28.89
C ARG A 22 -19.20 16.59 -29.12
N THR A 23 -18.59 17.37 -28.24
CA THR A 23 -17.14 17.38 -28.09
C THR A 23 -16.71 15.93 -28.02
N GLY A 24 -15.86 15.51 -28.97
CA GLY A 24 -15.34 14.15 -29.01
C GLY A 24 -14.70 13.79 -27.66
N PRO A 25 -14.50 12.51 -27.36
CA PRO A 25 -13.92 12.10 -26.08
C PRO A 25 -12.59 12.85 -25.89
N PHE A 26 -12.54 13.71 -24.87
CA PHE A 26 -11.32 14.38 -24.47
C PHE A 26 -10.35 13.27 -24.05
N LYS A 27 -9.37 12.97 -24.90
CA LYS A 27 -8.39 11.92 -24.62
C LYS A 27 -7.32 12.55 -23.73
N GLU A 28 -7.29 12.12 -22.47
CA GLU A 28 -6.24 12.55 -21.54
C GLU A 28 -4.86 12.25 -22.13
N PRO A 29 -3.90 13.17 -21.97
CA PRO A 29 -2.54 12.96 -22.47
C PRO A 29 -1.91 11.77 -21.75
N PRO A 30 -1.06 10.96 -22.42
CA PRO A 30 -0.36 9.87 -21.75
C PRO A 30 0.53 10.44 -20.63
N PRO A 31 0.78 9.65 -19.56
CA PRO A 31 1.70 10.08 -18.51
C PRO A 31 3.10 10.26 -19.09
N ALA A 32 3.82 11.26 -18.59
CA ALA A 32 5.22 11.47 -18.97
C ALA A 32 6.08 10.24 -18.63
N PRO A 33 7.16 9.98 -19.40
CA PRO A 33 8.12 8.95 -19.02
C PRO A 33 8.85 9.36 -17.73
N THR A 34 9.22 8.37 -16.92
CA THR A 34 10.00 8.56 -15.70
C THR A 34 11.41 8.03 -15.87
N SER A 35 12.36 8.59 -15.13
CA SER A 35 13.77 8.18 -15.16
C SER A 35 14.41 8.34 -13.79
N GLU A 36 15.55 7.68 -13.59
CA GLU A 36 16.33 7.80 -12.36
C GLU A 36 16.88 9.22 -12.16
N ASP A 37 17.24 9.92 -13.24
CA ASP A 37 17.74 11.30 -13.20
C ASP A 37 16.71 12.31 -12.66
N SER A 38 15.43 11.96 -12.69
CA SER A 38 14.36 12.80 -12.13
C SER A 38 14.24 12.70 -10.61
N ILE A 39 14.90 11.72 -9.99
CA ILE A 39 14.85 11.48 -8.55
C ILE A 39 15.84 12.42 -7.86
N HIS A 40 15.31 13.35 -7.07
CA HIS A 40 16.13 14.22 -6.22
C HIS A 40 16.34 13.62 -4.83
N VAL A 41 17.41 14.08 -4.18
CA VAL A 41 17.67 13.79 -2.77
C VAL A 41 16.66 14.53 -1.90
N GLY A 42 16.03 13.81 -0.97
CA GLY A 42 15.02 14.34 -0.05
C GLY A 42 13.62 13.78 -0.28
N PRO A 43 12.61 14.28 0.46
CA PRO A 43 11.29 13.66 0.49
C PRO A 43 10.62 13.66 -0.87
N LEU A 44 9.82 12.62 -1.13
CA LEU A 44 8.95 12.51 -2.29
C LEU A 44 8.13 13.80 -2.45
N SER A 45 8.31 14.51 -3.54
CA SER A 45 7.65 15.80 -3.78
C SER A 45 7.34 16.02 -5.26
N GLY A 46 6.47 16.98 -5.53
CA GLY A 46 6.08 17.34 -6.89
C GLY A 46 4.69 17.97 -6.92
N LYS A 47 3.90 17.63 -7.93
CA LYS A 47 2.52 18.10 -8.11
C LYS A 47 1.55 16.94 -8.27
N ILE A 48 0.38 17.06 -7.66
CA ILE A 48 -0.76 16.16 -7.79
C ILE A 48 -2.00 17.02 -8.00
N ASP A 49 -2.73 16.79 -9.09
CA ASP A 49 -3.93 17.55 -9.45
C ASP A 49 -3.68 19.07 -9.44
N GLY A 50 -2.56 19.49 -10.04
CA GLY A 50 -2.11 20.89 -10.08
C GLY A 50 -1.66 21.49 -8.74
N LYS A 51 -1.77 20.78 -7.61
CA LYS A 51 -1.38 21.24 -6.28
C LYS A 51 -0.02 20.67 -5.87
N GLU A 52 0.73 21.41 -5.07
CA GLU A 52 2.00 20.93 -4.54
C GLU A 52 1.80 19.75 -3.58
N PHE A 53 2.67 18.75 -3.70
CA PHE A 53 2.74 17.60 -2.82
C PHE A 53 4.16 17.48 -2.25
N ILE A 54 4.26 17.28 -0.93
CA ILE A 54 5.52 16.95 -0.25
C ILE A 54 5.20 15.87 0.78
N GLY A 55 5.76 14.68 0.60
CA GLY A 55 5.64 13.55 1.51
C GLY A 55 6.19 13.91 2.90
N LYS A 56 5.36 13.74 3.93
CA LYS A 56 5.70 14.01 5.34
C LYS A 56 5.76 12.77 6.19
N SER A 57 4.94 11.77 5.85
CA SER A 57 4.98 10.46 6.51
C SER A 57 4.64 9.37 5.51
N ALA A 58 5.14 8.17 5.77
CA ALA A 58 4.80 7.00 4.99
C ALA A 58 4.56 5.80 5.91
N ARG A 59 3.59 4.96 5.54
CA ARG A 59 3.23 3.72 6.23
C ARG A 59 3.15 2.60 5.22
N TYR A 60 3.53 1.39 5.62
CA TYR A 60 3.26 0.22 4.82
C TYR A 60 2.54 -0.86 5.61
N TYR A 61 1.71 -1.61 4.89
CA TYR A 61 0.82 -2.64 5.40
C TYR A 61 1.07 -3.91 4.61
N VAL A 62 1.01 -5.06 5.28
CA VAL A 62 1.08 -6.37 4.63
C VAL A 62 -0.20 -7.12 4.96
N ASP A 63 -0.99 -7.42 3.93
CA ASP A 63 -2.17 -8.26 4.03
C ASP A 63 -1.75 -9.70 3.70
N HIS A 64 -1.99 -10.63 4.62
CA HIS A 64 -1.67 -12.06 4.47
C HIS A 64 -2.93 -12.92 4.28
N ARG A 65 -4.11 -12.31 4.10
CA ARG A 65 -5.34 -13.08 3.92
C ARG A 65 -5.28 -13.87 2.61
N PRO A 66 -5.51 -15.19 2.64
CA PRO A 66 -5.47 -16.02 1.44
C PRO A 66 -6.35 -15.44 0.32
N GLY A 67 -5.77 -15.26 -0.87
CA GLY A 67 -6.46 -14.68 -2.03
C GLY A 67 -6.53 -13.15 -2.08
N TYR A 68 -6.03 -12.45 -1.05
CA TYR A 68 -5.97 -10.98 -0.98
C TYR A 68 -4.58 -10.47 -0.58
N GLU A 69 -3.56 -11.32 -0.72
CA GLU A 69 -2.21 -11.00 -0.29
C GLU A 69 -1.67 -9.80 -1.04
N LYS A 70 -1.22 -8.78 -0.30
CA LYS A 70 -0.68 -7.55 -0.88
C LYS A 70 0.19 -6.79 0.10
N ILE A 71 1.03 -5.92 -0.45
CA ILE A 71 1.80 -4.93 0.28
C ILE A 71 1.37 -3.56 -0.22
N ASP A 72 0.95 -2.70 0.70
CA ASP A 72 0.47 -1.35 0.42
C ASP A 72 1.39 -0.35 1.12
N VAL A 73 2.01 0.58 0.39
CA VAL A 73 2.80 1.71 0.92
C VAL A 73 2.07 3.01 0.66
N LYS A 74 1.64 3.70 1.70
CA LYS A 74 0.93 4.99 1.59
C LYS A 74 1.82 6.12 2.10
N ILE A 75 2.03 7.12 1.25
CA ILE A 75 2.87 8.30 1.50
C ILE A 75 1.94 9.51 1.54
N TYR A 76 1.93 10.23 2.66
CA TYR A 76 0.97 11.30 2.94
C TYR A 76 1.63 12.67 2.86
N GLY A 77 0.93 13.65 2.28
CA GLY A 77 1.39 15.04 2.17
C GLY A 77 1.42 15.81 3.49
N VAL A 78 0.76 15.30 4.54
CA VAL A 78 0.74 15.88 5.89
C VAL A 78 0.86 14.75 6.92
N GLY A 79 1.61 14.99 8.00
CA GLY A 79 1.89 13.99 9.02
C GLY A 79 0.62 13.55 9.76
N SER A 80 0.22 12.30 9.56
CA SER A 80 -0.71 11.62 10.48
C SER A 80 -0.13 11.64 11.89
N LYS A 81 -0.91 12.10 12.87
CA LYS A 81 -0.56 11.99 14.30
C LYS A 81 -0.72 10.55 14.80
N THR A 82 -1.52 9.74 14.11
CA THR A 82 -1.79 8.36 14.48
C THR A 82 -0.83 7.41 13.74
N PRO A 83 -0.01 6.62 14.46
CA PRO A 83 1.01 5.78 13.86
C PRO A 83 0.42 4.72 12.93
N CYS A 84 -0.67 4.07 13.31
CA CYS A 84 -1.38 3.10 12.50
C CYS A 84 -2.88 3.20 12.80
N GLY A 85 -3.58 4.07 12.08
CA GLY A 85 -5.01 4.30 12.23
C GLY A 85 -5.52 5.12 11.06
N ASP A 86 -6.83 5.40 11.05
CA ASP A 86 -7.39 6.35 10.11
C ASP A 86 -6.67 7.70 10.25
N LEU A 87 -6.41 8.35 9.10
CA LEU A 87 -5.89 9.71 9.11
C LEU A 87 -6.92 10.60 9.81
N ASP A 88 -6.50 11.32 10.85
CA ASP A 88 -7.29 12.40 11.43
C ASP A 88 -7.72 13.35 10.29
N GLU A 89 -8.97 13.81 10.33
CA GLU A 89 -9.41 14.85 9.39
C GLU A 89 -8.60 16.14 9.63
N PRO A 90 -8.19 16.86 8.56
CA PRO A 90 -8.43 16.58 7.14
C PRO A 90 -7.52 15.48 6.59
N LYS A 91 -8.07 14.60 5.73
CA LYS A 91 -7.32 13.50 5.12
C LYS A 91 -6.39 14.06 4.02
N PRO A 92 -5.07 14.04 4.20
CA PRO A 92 -4.15 14.68 3.27
C PRO A 92 -4.12 13.98 1.91
N PRO A 93 -3.66 14.68 0.85
CA PRO A 93 -3.32 14.01 -0.40
C PRO A 93 -2.29 12.91 -0.13
N SER A 94 -2.38 11.83 -0.90
CA SER A 94 -1.51 10.67 -0.72
C SER A 94 -1.10 10.06 -2.04
N VAL A 95 0.10 9.51 -2.05
CA VAL A 95 0.61 8.60 -3.09
C VAL A 95 0.66 7.21 -2.50
N TRP A 96 0.22 6.22 -3.25
CA TRP A 96 0.12 4.83 -2.81
C TRP A 96 0.80 3.90 -3.80
N LEU A 97 1.73 3.09 -3.31
CA LEU A 97 2.32 1.96 -4.01
C LEU A 97 1.65 0.66 -3.55
N ARG A 98 1.21 -0.17 -4.48
CA ARG A 98 0.63 -1.48 -4.18
C ARG A 98 1.36 -2.58 -4.93
N ARG A 99 1.71 -3.65 -4.22
CA ARG A 99 2.29 -4.87 -4.81
C ARG A 99 1.40 -6.05 -4.45
N VAL A 100 1.10 -6.90 -5.44
CA VAL A 100 0.39 -8.17 -5.23
C VAL A 100 1.33 -9.19 -4.56
N GLY A 101 0.77 -9.96 -3.64
CA GLY A 101 1.48 -10.94 -2.82
C GLY A 101 2.02 -10.34 -1.51
N ALA A 102 2.23 -11.20 -0.52
CA ALA A 102 2.71 -10.82 0.82
C ALA A 102 4.17 -11.22 1.07
N ALA A 103 4.90 -11.59 0.02
CA ALA A 103 6.31 -11.95 0.11
C ALA A 103 7.14 -10.73 0.54
N LYS A 104 8.11 -10.94 1.43
CA LYS A 104 9.02 -9.89 1.93
C LYS A 104 9.56 -9.04 0.77
N VAL A 105 9.53 -7.72 0.93
CA VAL A 105 10.18 -6.81 -0.02
C VAL A 105 11.68 -6.88 0.19
N THR A 106 12.39 -7.26 -0.87
CA THR A 106 13.86 -7.22 -0.97
C THR A 106 14.28 -5.97 -1.74
N ALA A 107 15.58 -5.70 -1.79
CA ALA A 107 16.09 -4.68 -2.70
C ALA A 107 15.67 -4.98 -4.14
N GLU A 108 15.01 -4.04 -4.80
CA GLU A 108 14.56 -4.19 -6.18
C GLU A 108 14.40 -2.84 -6.89
N LYS A 109 14.54 -2.86 -8.22
CA LYS A 109 14.29 -1.74 -9.12
C LYS A 109 13.31 -2.21 -10.19
N THR A 110 12.17 -1.55 -10.28
CA THR A 110 11.09 -1.93 -11.20
C THR A 110 10.49 -0.72 -11.87
N THR A 111 10.19 -0.87 -13.16
CA THR A 111 9.41 0.10 -13.92
C THR A 111 7.98 -0.43 -14.08
N THR A 112 7.03 0.47 -13.93
CA THR A 112 5.61 0.24 -14.23
C THR A 112 5.21 1.22 -15.31
N THR A 113 4.51 0.75 -16.34
CA THR A 113 3.90 1.61 -17.35
C THR A 113 2.41 1.34 -17.43
N VAL A 114 1.63 2.33 -17.88
CA VAL A 114 0.18 2.12 -18.05
C VAL A 114 -0.14 1.04 -19.10
N ALA A 115 0.76 0.82 -20.06
CA ALA A 115 0.55 -0.15 -21.13
C ALA A 115 0.87 -1.59 -20.71
N GLU A 116 1.92 -1.78 -19.91
CA GLU A 116 2.47 -3.11 -19.59
C GLU A 116 2.21 -3.53 -18.15
N GLY A 117 1.79 -2.59 -17.30
CA GLY A 117 1.75 -2.78 -15.86
C GLY A 117 3.15 -2.89 -15.27
N GLY A 118 3.23 -3.45 -14.08
CA GLY A 118 4.49 -3.66 -13.38
C GLY A 118 4.25 -4.37 -12.05
N LYS A 119 5.34 -4.63 -11.31
CA LYS A 119 5.25 -5.27 -9.99
C LYS A 119 4.56 -4.39 -8.95
N TRP A 120 4.66 -3.08 -9.14
CA TRP A 120 4.04 -2.07 -8.28
C TRP A 120 3.00 -1.30 -9.08
N GLU A 121 1.78 -1.24 -8.58
CA GLU A 121 0.79 -0.25 -9.01
C GLU A 121 1.06 1.05 -8.24
N VAL A 122 0.92 2.19 -8.91
CA VAL A 122 1.16 3.51 -8.31
C VAL A 122 -0.06 4.38 -8.52
N HIS A 123 -0.60 4.89 -7.43
CA HIS A 123 -1.82 5.67 -7.40
C HIS A 123 -1.60 6.97 -6.63
N TYR A 124 -2.36 8.02 -6.94
CA TYR A 124 -2.60 9.10 -5.98
C TYR A 124 -4.07 9.17 -5.58
N GLN A 125 -4.32 9.71 -4.39
CA GLN A 125 -5.66 10.03 -3.90
C GLN A 125 -5.65 11.39 -3.22
N ILE A 126 -6.64 12.22 -3.58
CA ILE A 126 -6.90 13.51 -2.97
C ILE A 126 -8.36 13.57 -2.52
N GLN A 127 -8.62 14.35 -1.48
CA GLN A 127 -9.99 14.70 -1.11
C GLN A 127 -10.32 16.06 -1.72
N ASP A 128 -11.36 16.12 -2.53
CA ASP A 128 -11.88 17.36 -3.11
C ASP A 128 -13.39 17.43 -2.91
N SER A 129 -13.86 18.56 -2.37
CA SER A 129 -15.29 18.82 -2.13
C SER A 129 -16.03 17.69 -1.37
N GLY A 130 -15.33 16.99 -0.48
CA GLY A 130 -15.88 15.86 0.31
C GLY A 130 -15.81 14.49 -0.38
N TYR A 131 -15.35 14.43 -1.63
CA TYR A 131 -15.21 13.20 -2.41
C TYR A 131 -13.75 12.80 -2.56
N TRP A 132 -13.51 11.50 -2.71
CA TRP A 132 -12.21 10.98 -3.09
C TRP A 132 -12.05 11.01 -4.60
N ILE A 133 -11.01 11.68 -5.05
CA ILE A 133 -10.53 11.64 -6.43
C ILE A 133 -9.20 10.90 -6.41
N GLY A 134 -8.98 10.00 -7.35
CA GLY A 134 -7.72 9.30 -7.47
C GLY A 134 -7.41 8.88 -8.91
N ASN A 135 -6.14 8.64 -9.16
CA ASN A 135 -5.63 8.22 -10.45
C ASN A 135 -4.63 7.08 -10.24
N GLY A 136 -4.81 5.98 -10.97
CA GLY A 136 -3.93 4.81 -10.95
C GLY A 136 -3.16 4.56 -12.26
N ASP A 137 -3.39 5.40 -13.26
CA ASP A 137 -2.74 5.29 -14.57
C ASP A 137 -1.39 6.02 -14.52
N ALA A 138 -0.39 5.40 -13.90
CA ALA A 138 0.95 5.96 -13.76
C ALA A 138 2.00 5.26 -14.63
N ASN A 139 2.95 6.05 -15.13
CA ASN A 139 4.30 5.55 -15.42
C ASN A 139 5.16 5.80 -14.19
N ALA A 140 5.86 4.77 -13.71
CA ALA A 140 6.63 4.85 -12.48
C ALA A 140 7.93 4.05 -12.52
N LEU A 141 8.95 4.60 -11.88
CA LEU A 141 10.16 3.89 -11.47
C LEU A 141 10.14 3.78 -9.96
N VAL A 142 10.10 2.55 -9.45
CA VAL A 142 10.14 2.25 -8.02
C VAL A 142 11.45 1.53 -7.72
N VAL A 143 12.22 2.06 -6.77
CA VAL A 143 13.39 1.38 -6.22
C VAL A 143 13.15 1.21 -4.73
N THR A 144 13.15 -0.02 -4.24
CA THR A 144 13.04 -0.30 -2.80
C THR A 144 14.33 -0.89 -2.28
N GLU A 145 14.61 -0.60 -1.02
CA GLU A 145 15.64 -1.26 -0.24
C GLU A 145 15.08 -2.50 0.47
N GLU A 146 15.96 -3.36 0.94
CA GLU A 146 15.52 -4.46 1.81
C GLU A 146 15.01 -3.89 3.15
N VAL A 147 13.89 -4.43 3.64
CA VAL A 147 13.36 -4.06 4.96
C VAL A 147 14.38 -4.38 6.05
N GLY A 148 14.88 -3.33 6.69
CA GLY A 148 15.86 -3.39 7.76
C GLY A 148 15.29 -3.84 9.11
N PRO A 149 16.15 -3.93 10.14
CA PRO A 149 15.74 -4.35 11.50
C PRO A 149 14.79 -3.34 12.18
N ASP A 150 14.75 -2.09 11.72
CA ASP A 150 13.81 -1.06 12.19
C ASP A 150 12.41 -1.22 11.57
N LEU A 151 12.20 -2.27 10.79
CA LEU A 151 10.97 -2.60 10.08
C LEU A 151 10.51 -1.48 9.15
N LYS A 152 11.42 -0.64 8.63
CA LYS A 152 11.07 0.35 7.61
C LYS A 152 11.28 -0.19 6.21
N LEU A 153 10.34 0.14 5.33
CA LEU A 153 10.48 -0.03 3.90
C LEU A 153 10.86 1.33 3.31
N SER A 154 12.12 1.45 2.89
CA SER A 154 12.67 2.67 2.29
C SER A 154 12.87 2.48 0.79
N GLY A 155 12.94 3.59 0.08
CA GLY A 155 13.16 3.58 -1.36
C GLY A 155 13.07 4.95 -1.99
N VAL A 156 13.17 4.95 -3.31
CA VAL A 156 12.93 6.12 -4.15
C VAL A 156 11.84 5.83 -5.17
N LEU A 157 11.12 6.89 -5.54
CA LEU A 157 10.04 6.87 -6.50
C LEU A 157 10.24 8.00 -7.51
N SER A 158 9.96 7.73 -8.78
CA SER A 158 9.59 8.75 -9.77
C SER A 158 8.33 8.27 -10.46
N ALA A 159 7.26 9.06 -10.42
CA ALA A 159 5.96 8.71 -10.96
C ALA A 159 5.29 9.90 -11.63
N CYS A 160 4.72 9.68 -12.82
CA CYS A 160 3.86 10.63 -13.51
C CYS A 160 2.54 9.96 -13.88
N PHE A 161 1.44 10.69 -13.71
CA PHE A 161 0.08 10.17 -13.83
C PHE A 161 -0.60 10.69 -15.09
N ARG A 162 -1.51 9.88 -15.64
CA ARG A 162 -2.35 10.23 -16.78
C ARG A 162 -3.44 11.17 -16.32
N ASP A 163 -3.18 12.46 -16.25
CA ASP A 163 -4.19 13.47 -15.99
C ASP A 163 -3.92 14.75 -16.79
N THR A 164 -4.87 15.68 -16.75
CA THR A 164 -4.80 16.95 -17.47
C THR A 164 -3.92 17.99 -16.79
N THR A 165 -3.49 17.74 -15.57
CA THR A 165 -2.72 18.68 -14.73
C THR A 165 -1.22 18.41 -14.77
N GLY A 166 -0.81 17.28 -15.36
CA GLY A 166 0.58 16.85 -15.42
C GLY A 166 1.13 16.44 -14.05
N SER A 167 0.35 15.69 -13.27
CA SER A 167 0.81 15.24 -11.94
C SER A 167 2.06 14.37 -12.06
N CYS A 168 3.11 14.79 -11.35
CA CYS A 168 4.35 14.04 -11.23
C CYS A 168 4.94 14.23 -9.84
N VAL A 169 5.51 13.17 -9.29
CA VAL A 169 6.24 13.18 -8.02
C VAL A 169 7.55 12.41 -8.15
N ALA A 170 8.59 12.87 -7.47
CA ALA A 170 9.87 12.17 -7.40
C ALA A 170 10.54 12.37 -6.04
N GLY A 171 11.42 11.45 -5.64
CA GLY A 171 12.21 11.54 -4.41
C GLY A 171 12.11 10.31 -3.52
N GLU A 172 12.55 10.46 -2.27
CA GLU A 172 12.70 9.39 -1.29
C GLU A 172 11.44 9.18 -0.43
N PHE A 173 11.25 7.95 0.03
CA PHE A 173 10.28 7.63 1.07
C PHE A 173 10.86 6.63 2.07
N ALA A 174 10.38 6.71 3.31
CA ALA A 174 10.69 5.75 4.36
C ALA A 174 9.39 5.40 5.10
N ALA A 175 8.81 4.25 4.78
CA ALA A 175 7.54 3.82 5.30
C ALA A 175 7.72 2.98 6.57
N SER A 176 7.06 3.36 7.66
CA SER A 176 7.04 2.53 8.87
C SER A 176 6.00 1.43 8.77
N PHE A 177 6.30 0.26 9.32
CA PHE A 177 5.36 -0.86 9.33
C PHE A 177 4.13 -0.55 10.17
N CYS A 178 2.95 -0.85 9.61
CA CYS A 178 1.70 -0.89 10.34
C CYS A 178 1.12 -2.29 10.37
N ARG A 179 1.03 -2.84 11.58
CA ARG A 179 0.21 -4.02 11.83
C ARG A 179 -1.24 -3.63 11.66
N VAL A 180 -1.90 -4.20 10.66
CA VAL A 180 -3.35 -4.17 10.59
C VAL A 180 -3.84 -5.12 11.68
N SER A 181 -4.38 -4.58 12.78
CA SER A 181 -5.11 -5.35 13.77
C SER A 181 -6.44 -5.75 13.14
N PHE A 182 -6.55 -6.99 12.68
CA PHE A 182 -7.83 -7.54 12.20
C PHE A 182 -8.68 -8.13 13.34
N ASP A 183 -8.17 -8.11 14.58
CA ASP A 183 -8.86 -8.63 15.78
C ASP A 183 -9.72 -7.58 16.49
N GLU A 184 -9.78 -6.35 15.99
CA GLU A 184 -10.77 -5.38 16.48
C GLU A 184 -12.12 -5.66 15.82
N PRO A 185 -13.20 -5.85 16.61
CA PRO A 185 -14.53 -6.10 16.06
C PRO A 185 -14.92 -4.95 15.15
N VAL A 186 -15.30 -5.27 13.90
CA VAL A 186 -16.02 -4.33 13.04
C VAL A 186 -17.23 -3.86 13.83
N ARG A 187 -17.44 -2.55 14.01
CA ARG A 187 -18.62 -2.03 14.73
C ARG A 187 -19.88 -2.71 14.17
N GLY A 188 -20.55 -3.50 15.02
CA GLY A 188 -21.78 -4.22 14.66
C GLY A 188 -21.63 -5.71 14.37
N THR A 189 -20.43 -6.28 14.40
CA THR A 189 -20.24 -7.75 14.42
C THR A 189 -19.60 -8.15 15.73
N GLU A 190 -20.24 -9.06 16.46
CA GLU A 190 -19.63 -9.70 17.63
C GLU A 190 -18.29 -10.32 17.22
N ALA A 191 -17.28 -10.18 18.08
CA ALA A 191 -15.99 -10.83 17.88
C ALA A 191 -16.23 -12.32 17.62
N MET A 192 -15.62 -12.88 16.57
CA MET A 192 -15.68 -14.33 16.35
C MET A 192 -15.28 -15.03 17.65
N GLU A 193 -16.14 -15.93 18.14
CA GLU A 193 -15.85 -16.74 19.31
C GLU A 193 -14.46 -17.35 19.15
N ARG A 194 -13.60 -17.14 20.15
CA ARG A 194 -12.31 -17.84 20.19
C ARG A 194 -12.62 -19.33 20.07
N PRO A 195 -11.91 -20.07 19.21
CA PRO A 195 -12.05 -21.52 19.18
C PRO A 195 -11.91 -22.01 20.62
N LYS A 196 -12.95 -22.68 21.13
CA LYS A 196 -12.89 -23.35 22.43
C LYS A 196 -11.61 -24.15 22.43
N GLN A 197 -10.73 -23.90 23.41
CA GLN A 197 -9.57 -24.74 23.66
C GLN A 197 -10.04 -26.18 23.61
N VAL A 198 -9.68 -26.89 22.53
CA VAL A 198 -9.83 -28.33 22.49
C VAL A 198 -8.84 -28.80 23.55
N MET A 199 -9.39 -29.42 24.60
CA MET A 199 -8.63 -29.92 25.74
C MET A 199 -7.41 -30.72 25.25
N PRO A 200 -6.29 -30.69 25.98
CA PRO A 200 -5.11 -31.45 25.60
C PRO A 200 -5.49 -32.92 25.45
N PHE A 201 -5.20 -33.47 24.27
CA PHE A 201 -5.19 -34.90 24.07
C PHE A 201 -4.27 -35.50 25.13
N ALA A 202 -4.84 -36.35 26.00
CA ALA A 202 -4.08 -37.07 27.00
C ALA A 202 -2.94 -37.82 26.30
N ALA A 203 -1.70 -37.53 26.72
CA ALA A 203 -0.56 -38.30 26.30
C ALA A 203 -0.77 -39.78 26.71
N PRO A 204 -0.52 -40.76 25.82
CA PRO A 204 -0.51 -42.15 26.25
C PRO A 204 0.62 -42.35 27.27
N SER A 205 0.25 -42.87 28.43
CA SER A 205 1.15 -43.27 29.52
C SER A 205 2.32 -44.09 29.01
N ALA A 206 3.53 -43.57 29.20
CA ALA A 206 4.76 -44.34 29.01
C ALA A 206 4.83 -45.45 30.08
N SER A 207 4.63 -46.68 29.64
CA SER A 207 4.92 -47.89 30.41
C SER A 207 6.43 -48.09 30.50
N ALA A 208 6.89 -48.48 31.70
CA ALA A 208 8.26 -48.54 32.14
C ALA A 208 9.12 -49.63 31.47
N ALA A 209 10.44 -49.37 31.33
CA ALA A 209 11.59 -50.21 31.74
C ALA A 209 12.91 -49.66 31.13
N PRO A 210 14.10 -50.14 31.53
CA PRO A 210 14.76 -49.95 32.82
C PRO A 210 16.12 -49.22 32.67
N ALA A 211 16.70 -48.80 33.80
CA ALA A 211 17.98 -48.12 33.89
C ALA A 211 19.18 -48.98 33.43
N PRO A 212 20.18 -48.40 32.74
CA PRO A 212 21.52 -48.97 32.68
C PRO A 212 22.43 -48.40 33.78
N SER A 213 23.10 -49.33 34.44
CA SER A 213 24.07 -49.15 35.51
C SER A 213 25.40 -48.54 35.06
N ALA A 214 26.03 -47.88 36.03
CA ALA A 214 27.39 -47.36 36.11
C ALA A 214 28.49 -48.08 35.30
N GLY A 215 29.41 -47.29 34.74
CA GLY A 215 30.72 -47.78 34.30
C GLY A 215 31.60 -46.74 33.60
N ALA A 216 32.59 -46.24 34.35
CA ALA A 216 33.89 -45.72 33.90
C ALA A 216 33.98 -44.33 33.21
N ALA A 217 34.49 -43.36 33.98
CA ALA A 217 35.51 -42.41 33.55
C ALA A 217 36.89 -42.94 34.07
N PRO A 218 38.09 -42.40 33.71
CA PRO A 218 38.32 -41.09 33.08
C PRO A 218 39.53 -40.94 32.11
N ALA A 219 39.63 -39.72 31.57
CA ALA A 219 40.86 -38.91 31.35
C ALA A 219 41.69 -39.10 30.04
N PRO A 220 42.69 -38.22 29.75
CA PRO A 220 42.48 -36.97 29.00
C PRO A 220 43.53 -36.76 27.87
N SER A 221 43.29 -35.86 26.93
CA SER A 221 44.32 -35.22 26.04
C SER A 221 43.62 -34.19 25.16
N ALA A 222 44.16 -33.03 24.82
CA ALA A 222 45.30 -32.26 25.28
C ALA A 222 45.01 -30.82 24.84
N SER A 223 45.30 -29.87 25.73
CA SER A 223 45.33 -28.43 25.43
C SER A 223 46.67 -28.13 24.78
N ALA A 224 46.68 -27.48 23.61
CA ALA A 224 47.85 -26.82 23.07
C ALA A 224 47.49 -25.38 22.73
N ALA A 225 48.19 -24.49 23.41
CA ALA A 225 48.13 -23.05 23.26
C ALA A 225 49.10 -22.54 22.17
N SER A 226 48.93 -21.26 21.84
CA SER A 226 49.92 -20.30 21.33
C SER A 226 50.30 -20.34 19.84
N ALA A 227 49.97 -19.26 19.14
CA ALA A 227 50.89 -18.15 18.79
C ALA A 227 50.04 -17.04 18.10
N LYS A 228 50.02 -15.78 18.55
CA LYS A 228 51.07 -14.75 18.44
C LYS A 228 51.58 -14.70 16.99
N GLU A 229 51.27 -13.70 16.16
CA GLU A 229 51.70 -12.31 16.29
C GLU A 229 51.01 -11.44 15.21
N PRO A 230 50.66 -10.17 15.50
CA PRO A 230 50.33 -9.17 14.49
C PRO A 230 51.58 -8.34 14.13
N ARG A 231 51.73 -7.91 12.88
CA ARG A 231 52.61 -6.78 12.48
C ARG A 231 52.44 -6.41 10.99
N PRO A 232 52.95 -5.24 10.57
CA PRO A 232 52.19 -4.06 10.15
C PRO A 232 51.80 -4.02 8.66
#